data_AF-A0A3N2NWI5-F1
#
_entry.id   AF-A0A3N2NWI5-F1
#
_cell.length_a   1.000
_cell.length_b   1.000
_cell.length_c   1.000
_cell.angle_alpha   90.00
_cell.angle_beta   90.00
_cell.angle_gamma   90.00
#
_symmetry.space_group_name_H-M   'P 1'
#
loop_
_entity.id
_entity.type
_entity.pdbx_description
1 polymer ?
#
loop_
_entity_poly.entity_id
_entity_poly.type
_entity_poly.pdbx_seq_one_letter_code
_entity_poly.pdbx_strand_id
1 'polypeptide(L)'
;MEITRTTVPGAGVVHHFLTRGGQRFGVLVDGAGQRALLIYGATDPDEPEQRIALEHDEADQVAEVLHSSSVADRLAHLERRLAELLGGST
;
A
#
# COMPACT_ATOMS: atom_id res chain seq x y z
N MET A 1 2.13 12.21 5.03
CA MET A 1 2.35 11.58 3.73
C MET A 1 1.25 12.09 2.84
N GLU A 2 1.59 12.48 1.63
CA GLU A 2 0.64 12.86 0.59
C GLU A 2 0.49 11.69 -0.39
N ILE A 3 -0.73 11.49 -0.88
CA ILE A 3 -1.04 10.43 -1.84
C ILE A 3 -1.82 11.07 -3.00
N THR A 4 -1.35 10.87 -4.21
CA THR A 4 -2.02 11.31 -5.44
C THR A 4 -2.33 10.09 -6.30
N ARG A 5 -3.47 10.11 -7.00
CA ARG A 5 -3.89 9.02 -7.87
C ARG A 5 -3.98 9.50 -9.31
N THR A 6 -3.29 8.79 -10.21
CA THR A 6 -3.26 9.10 -11.64
C THR A 6 -3.70 7.88 -12.42
N THR A 7 -4.67 8.05 -13.32
CA THR A 7 -5.04 6.99 -14.27
C THR A 7 -4.14 7.10 -15.49
N VAL A 8 -3.45 6.01 -15.82
CA VAL A 8 -2.57 5.90 -16.99
C VAL A 8 -3.33 5.13 -18.07
N PRO A 9 -3.68 5.76 -19.20
CA PRO A 9 -4.39 5.11 -20.29
C PRO A 9 -3.66 3.83 -20.76
N GLY A 10 -4.38 2.70 -20.77
CA GLY A 10 -3.83 1.40 -21.18
C GLY A 10 -2.90 0.71 -20.17
N ALA A 11 -2.47 1.39 -19.09
CA ALA A 11 -1.55 0.81 -18.12
C ALA A 11 -2.16 0.62 -16.72
N GLY A 12 -3.19 1.38 -16.34
CA GLY A 12 -3.92 1.21 -15.08
C GLY A 12 -3.89 2.46 -14.20
N VAL A 13 -3.69 2.28 -12.90
CA VAL A 13 -3.74 3.34 -11.89
C VAL A 13 -2.42 3.40 -11.15
N VAL A 14 -1.81 4.58 -11.09
CA VAL A 14 -0.65 4.83 -10.26
C VAL A 14 -1.06 5.61 -9.02
N HIS A 15 -0.71 5.08 -7.86
CA HIS A 15 -0.74 5.78 -6.59
C HIS A 15 0.65 6.35 -6.34
N HIS A 16 0.80 7.67 -6.38
CA HIS A 16 2.04 8.35 -6.06
C HIS A 16 2.05 8.73 -4.58
N PHE A 17 3.18 8.52 -3.92
CA PHE A 17 3.37 8.78 -2.50
C PHE A 17 4.52 9.76 -2.30
N LEU A 18 4.28 10.81 -1.50
CA LEU A 18 5.32 11.68 -0.98
C LEU A 18 5.41 11.51 0.54
N THR A 19 6.52 10.93 0.99
CA THR A 19 6.78 10.72 2.41
C THR A 19 7.06 12.05 3.11
N ARG A 20 6.93 12.08 4.44
CA ARG A 20 7.29 13.27 5.23
C ARG A 20 8.78 13.62 5.14
N GLY A 21 9.64 12.64 4.81
CA GLY A 21 11.07 12.84 4.58
C GLY A 21 11.40 13.33 3.17
N GLY A 22 10.39 13.58 2.32
CA GLY A 22 10.60 14.08 0.95
C GLY A 22 10.87 13.00 -0.10
N GLN A 23 10.90 11.72 0.28
CA GLN A 23 11.06 10.61 -0.67
C GLN A 23 9.77 10.38 -1.45
N ARG A 24 9.89 10.15 -2.76
CA ARG A 24 8.79 9.83 -3.67
C ARG A 24 8.88 8.38 -4.13
N PHE A 25 7.75 7.68 -4.07
CA PHE A 25 7.60 6.33 -4.64
C PHE A 25 6.17 6.16 -5.17
N GLY A 26 5.93 5.11 -5.93
CA GLY A 26 4.61 4.83 -6.49
C GLY A 26 4.23 3.37 -6.43
N VAL A 27 2.92 3.11 -6.51
CA VAL A 27 2.36 1.77 -6.71
C VAL A 27 1.49 1.83 -7.96
N LEU A 28 1.89 1.13 -9.01
CA LEU A 28 1.07 0.90 -10.20
C LEU A 28 0.20 -0.34 -9.95
N VAL A 29 -1.09 -0.23 -10.25
CA VAL A 29 -2.02 -1.35 -10.34
C VAL A 29 -2.57 -1.37 -11.76
N ASP A 30 -2.26 -2.41 -12.52
CA ASP A 30 -2.72 -2.51 -13.90
C ASP A 30 -4.17 -3.01 -14.02
N GLY A 31 -4.67 -3.10 -15.26
CA GLY A 31 -6.03 -3.57 -15.54
C GLY A 31 -6.28 -5.05 -15.22
N ALA A 32 -5.23 -5.88 -15.18
CA ALA A 32 -5.29 -7.27 -14.74
C ALA A 32 -5.17 -7.39 -13.21
N GLY A 33 -4.89 -6.28 -12.54
CA GLY A 33 -4.65 -6.21 -11.13
C GLY A 33 -3.24 -6.62 -10.74
N GLN A 34 -2.26 -6.70 -11.64
CA GLN A 34 -0.86 -6.87 -11.24
C GLN A 34 -0.33 -5.58 -10.63
N ARG A 35 0.58 -5.71 -9.64
CA ARG A 35 1.14 -4.54 -8.95
C ARG A 35 2.60 -4.33 -9.31
N ALA A 36 3.03 -3.07 -9.28
CA ALA A 36 4.44 -2.76 -9.36
C ALA A 36 4.80 -1.59 -8.44
N LEU A 37 5.94 -1.69 -7.77
CA LEU A 37 6.56 -0.57 -7.06
C LEU A 37 7.36 0.26 -8.05
N LEU A 38 7.17 1.57 -7.98
CA LEU A 38 7.85 2.57 -8.78
C LEU A 38 8.76 3.38 -7.86
N ILE A 39 10.06 3.38 -8.15
CA ILE A 39 11.05 4.17 -7.41
C ILE A 39 11.43 5.36 -8.27
N TYR A 40 11.28 6.56 -7.70
CA TYR A 40 11.66 7.80 -8.36
C TYR A 40 12.96 8.28 -7.73
N GLY A 41 13.94 8.64 -8.57
CA GLY A 41 15.15 9.28 -8.08
C GLY A 41 15.06 10.79 -8.11
N ALA A 42 16.22 11.42 -7.93
CA ALA A 42 16.32 12.88 -7.84
C ALA A 42 16.33 13.56 -9.22
N THR A 43 16.56 12.80 -10.29
CA THR A 43 16.78 13.35 -11.65
C THR A 43 15.48 13.76 -12.31
N ASP A 44 14.47 12.89 -12.28
CA ASP A 44 13.14 13.13 -12.83
C ASP A 44 12.09 12.58 -11.86
N PRO A 45 11.27 13.45 -11.21
CA PRO A 45 10.24 13.01 -10.28
C PRO A 45 8.97 12.45 -10.97
N ASP A 46 8.89 12.53 -12.29
CA ASP A 46 7.77 12.07 -13.11
C ASP A 46 8.08 10.76 -13.85
N GLU A 47 9.36 10.42 -14.03
CA GLU A 47 9.79 9.12 -14.58
C GLU A 47 10.40 8.21 -13.49
N PRO A 48 9.89 6.98 -13.30
CA PRO A 48 10.47 6.06 -12.33
C PRO A 48 11.83 5.53 -12.81
N GLU A 49 12.88 5.71 -12.01
CA GLU A 49 14.21 5.15 -12.26
C GLU A 49 14.22 3.62 -12.17
N GLN A 50 13.33 3.05 -11.35
CA GLN A 50 13.19 1.60 -11.22
C GLN A 50 11.73 1.20 -11.08
N ARG A 51 11.40 0.07 -11.72
CA ARG A 51 10.13 -0.64 -11.55
C ARG A 51 10.39 -2.04 -11.03
N ILE A 52 9.70 -2.41 -9.95
CA ILE A 52 9.70 -3.76 -9.41
C ILE A 52 8.29 -4.31 -9.62
N ALA A 53 8.14 -5.22 -10.58
CA ALA A 53 6.89 -5.96 -10.75
C ALA A 53 6.72 -6.94 -9.59
N LEU A 54 5.51 -7.04 -9.07
CA LEU A 54 5.14 -7.94 -7.99
C LEU A 54 3.98 -8.80 -8.49
N GLU A 55 4.13 -10.11 -8.35
CA GLU A 55 2.98 -11.01 -8.45
C GLU A 55 1.99 -10.74 -7.32
N HIS A 56 0.79 -11.30 -7.44
CA HIS A 56 -0.29 -11.06 -6.50
C HIS A 56 0.09 -11.39 -5.04
N ASP A 57 0.70 -12.55 -4.83
CA ASP A 57 1.12 -13.05 -3.52
C ASP A 57 2.34 -12.28 -2.94
N GLU A 58 3.26 -11.83 -3.80
CA GLU A 58 4.37 -10.97 -3.40
C GLU A 58 3.88 -9.61 -2.93
N ALA A 59 2.91 -9.02 -3.65
CA ALA A 59 2.31 -7.75 -3.27
C ALA A 59 1.56 -7.83 -1.94
N ASP A 60 0.85 -8.94 -1.69
CA ASP A 60 0.17 -9.18 -0.43
C ASP A 60 1.16 -9.31 0.74
N GLN A 61 2.28 -10.02 0.54
CA GLN A 61 3.35 -10.13 1.54
C GLN A 61 3.99 -8.77 1.86
N VAL A 62 4.27 -7.95 0.83
CA VAL A 62 4.81 -6.59 1.03
C VAL A 62 3.81 -5.73 1.81
N ALA A 63 2.53 -5.79 1.48
CA ALA A 63 1.49 -5.04 2.18
C ALA A 63 1.40 -5.43 3.66
N GLU A 64 1.54 -6.73 3.96
CA GLU A 64 1.54 -7.24 5.34
C GLU A 64 2.74 -6.70 6.14
N VAL A 65 3.94 -6.70 5.57
CA VAL A 65 5.15 -6.17 6.22
C VAL A 65 5.05 -4.66 6.48
N LEU A 66 4.42 -3.92 5.56
CA LEU A 66 4.20 -2.48 5.72
C LEU A 66 3.07 -2.14 6.70
N HIS A 67 2.30 -3.12 7.16
CA HIS A 67 1.24 -2.91 8.12
C HIS A 67 1.80 -2.75 9.54
N SER A 68 1.40 -1.69 10.26
CA SER A 68 1.90 -1.40 11.62
C SER A 68 1.44 -2.40 12.69
N SER A 69 0.46 -3.23 12.35
CA SER A 69 -0.04 -4.37 13.11
C SER A 69 -0.45 -5.39 12.07
N SER A 70 -0.09 -6.66 12.20
CA SER A 70 -0.52 -7.67 11.22
C SER A 70 -2.05 -7.68 11.08
N VAL A 71 -2.57 -8.16 9.95
CA VAL A 71 -4.03 -8.33 9.80
C VAL A 71 -4.58 -9.23 10.93
N ALA A 72 -3.80 -10.22 11.37
CA ALA A 72 -4.10 -11.07 12.52
C ALA A 72 -4.18 -10.28 13.84
N ASP A 73 -3.24 -9.38 14.11
CA ASP A 73 -3.25 -8.55 15.32
C ASP A 73 -4.45 -7.61 15.35
N ARG A 74 -4.84 -7.07 14.18
CA ARG A 74 -6.04 -6.24 14.07
C ARG A 74 -7.31 -7.05 14.31
N LEU A 75 -7.39 -8.27 13.80
CA LEU A 75 -8.51 -9.17 14.05
C LEU A 75 -8.61 -9.53 15.54
N ALA A 76 -7.50 -9.93 16.16
CA ALA A 76 -7.45 -10.23 17.60
C ALA A 76 -7.82 -9.01 18.46
N HIS A 77 -7.43 -7.81 18.04
CA HIS A 77 -7.85 -6.57 18.71
C HIS A 77 -9.35 -6.31 18.59
N LEU A 78 -9.93 -6.56 17.41
CA LEU A 78 -11.37 -6.42 17.18
C LEU A 78 -12.17 -7.45 17.98
N GLU A 79 -11.73 -8.71 18.02
CA GLU A 79 -12.34 -9.77 18.83
C GLU A 79 -12.34 -9.41 20.32
N ARG A 80 -11.21 -8.90 20.84
CA ARG A 80 -11.11 -8.45 22.23
C ARG A 80 -12.07 -7.31 22.54
N ARG A 81 -12.14 -6.28 21.68
CA ARG A 81 -13.10 -5.18 21.85
C ARG A 81 -14.55 -5.65 21.79
N LEU A 82 -14.86 -6.61 20.94
CA LEU A 82 -16.20 -7.18 20.84
C LEU A 82 -16.56 -7.95 22.13
N ALA A 83 -15.64 -8.75 22.66
CA ALA A 83 -15.82 -9.46 23.92
C ALA A 83 -16.03 -8.50 25.10
N GLU A 84 -15.30 -7.38 25.16
CA GLU A 84 -15.47 -6.33 26.17
C GLU A 84 -16.85 -5.65 26.08
N LEU A 85 -17.33 -5.36 24.86
CA LEU A 85 -18.67 -4.80 24.64
C LEU A 85 -19.79 -5.76 25.05
N LEU A 86 -19.62 -7.06 24.80
CA LEU A 86 -20.60 -8.09 25.17
C LEU A 86 -20.52 -8.46 26.66
N GLY A 87 -19.34 -8.40 27.26
CA GLY A 87 -19.10 -8.71 28.68
C GLY A 87 -19.37 -7.55 29.65
N GLY A 88 -19.51 -6.32 29.16
CA GLY A 88 -19.81 -5.13 29.97
C GLY A 88 -21.29 -4.94 30.34
N SER A 89 -22.14 -5.93 30.07
CA SER A 89 -23.56 -5.94 30.45
C SER A 89 -23.79 -6.93 31.59
N THR A 90 -23.28 -6.66 32.79
CA THR A 90 -23.74 -7.33 34.02
C THR A 90 -23.54 -6.43 35.23
#